data_AF-A0A133ZDB2-F1
#
_entry.id   AF-A0A133ZDB2-F1
#
_cell.length_a   1.000
_cell.length_b   1.000
_cell.length_c   1.000
_cell.angle_alpha   90.00
_cell.angle_beta   90.00
_cell.angle_gamma   90.00
#
_symmetry.space_group_name_H-M   'P 1'
#
loop_
_entity.id
_entity.type
_entity.pdbx_description
1 polymer ?
#
loop_
_entity_poly.entity_id
_entity_poly.type
_entity_poly.pdbx_seq_one_letter_code
_entity_poly.pdbx_strand_id
1 'polypeptide(L)'
;MRRSRTDAIGLIVVNLVNPFFAEMAAGFEEEALHHGFATIISSSAENADKMVHAALALADRQVDGIIVVPMEETDATLTSIATERPLLLFDHQLGELPAVVASPAAGMRELGHTRVGYLAGPQDTSTGRERLAVFTADTEDLEKVIYQGGYRYKEGYVGTIELFESGVTAIIAGDSMMSFGALEACHNAGITIGEELALIGFDDFIFCVSSPRRSASSTRTWRRWDSSQLTHSSPQSTPNPLPLGCGAPRVFSRLSWAYPPTQTERDNVKLGRVSSLGLSQSHTADRTMPPR
;
A
#
# COMPACT_ATOMS: atom_id res chain seq x y z
N MET A 1 -9.10 -40.61 -0.92
CA MET A 1 -7.81 -40.08 -1.39
C MET A 1 -7.50 -38.85 -0.55
N ARG A 2 -6.45 -38.89 0.29
CA ARG A 2 -6.09 -37.81 1.22
C ARG A 2 -5.44 -36.69 0.40
N ARG A 3 -6.02 -35.49 0.36
CA ARG A 3 -5.36 -34.32 -0.24
C ARG A 3 -4.01 -34.15 0.45
N SER A 4 -2.92 -34.18 -0.32
CA SER A 4 -1.57 -33.90 0.16
C SER A 4 -1.44 -32.40 0.40
N ARG A 5 -2.03 -31.89 1.49
CA ARG A 5 -1.77 -30.52 1.94
C ARG A 5 -0.34 -30.42 2.44
N THR A 6 0.37 -29.38 2.03
CA THR A 6 1.71 -29.06 2.54
C THR A 6 1.66 -28.07 3.70
N ASP A 7 0.48 -27.48 3.96
CA ASP A 7 0.28 -26.42 4.95
C ASP A 7 1.26 -25.27 4.73
N ALA A 8 1.55 -24.96 3.47
CA ALA A 8 2.45 -23.89 3.06
C ALA A 8 1.87 -23.05 1.91
N ILE A 9 2.09 -21.74 1.94
CA ILE A 9 1.72 -20.80 0.89
C ILE A 9 2.99 -20.10 0.39
N GLY A 10 3.13 -20.00 -0.93
CA GLY A 10 4.19 -19.21 -1.56
C GLY A 10 3.79 -17.74 -1.67
N LEU A 11 4.68 -16.82 -1.30
CA LEU A 11 4.52 -15.39 -1.51
C LEU A 11 5.68 -14.85 -2.34
N ILE A 12 5.39 -14.27 -3.49
CA ILE A 12 6.39 -13.67 -4.38
C ILE A 12 6.17 -12.16 -4.44
N VAL A 13 7.10 -11.41 -3.87
CA VAL A 13 7.09 -9.94 -3.88
C VAL A 13 8.11 -9.38 -4.86
N VAL A 14 7.96 -8.10 -5.22
CA VAL A 14 8.86 -7.42 -6.16
C VAL A 14 10.27 -7.28 -5.59
N ASN A 15 10.41 -6.63 -4.43
CA ASN A 15 11.68 -6.53 -3.70
C ASN A 15 11.39 -6.39 -2.20
N LEU A 16 12.38 -6.71 -1.36
CA LEU A 16 12.28 -6.58 0.11
C LEU A 16 12.87 -5.26 0.63
N VAL A 17 13.33 -4.39 -0.27
CA VAL A 17 13.95 -3.10 0.08
C VAL A 17 12.88 -2.01 0.21
N ASN A 18 11.83 -2.06 -0.60
CA ASN A 18 10.68 -1.18 -0.49
C ASN A 18 9.83 -1.62 0.73
N PRO A 19 9.64 -0.74 1.73
CA PRO A 19 8.86 -1.05 2.92
C PRO A 19 7.44 -1.55 2.64
N PHE A 20 6.80 -1.11 1.55
CA PHE A 20 5.47 -1.57 1.15
C PHE A 20 5.39 -3.10 1.01
N PHE A 21 6.35 -3.69 0.29
CA PHE A 21 6.39 -5.13 0.08
C PHE A 21 6.79 -5.90 1.35
N ALA A 22 7.60 -5.28 2.23
CA ALA A 22 7.98 -5.88 3.51
C ALA A 22 6.81 -5.93 4.50
N GLU A 23 6.06 -4.83 4.64
CA GLU A 23 4.86 -4.78 5.48
C GLU A 23 3.77 -5.71 4.95
N MET A 24 3.56 -5.75 3.63
CA MET A 24 2.65 -6.69 2.99
C MET A 24 3.03 -8.14 3.27
N ALA A 25 4.32 -8.48 3.14
CA ALA A 25 4.79 -9.83 3.42
C ALA A 25 4.57 -10.23 4.88
N ALA A 26 4.82 -9.32 5.83
CA ALA A 26 4.54 -9.54 7.25
C ALA A 26 3.03 -9.75 7.51
N GLY A 27 2.17 -8.96 6.86
CA GLY A 27 0.72 -9.11 6.99
C GLY A 27 0.19 -10.44 6.46
N PHE A 28 0.71 -10.90 5.31
CA PHE A 28 0.37 -12.22 4.77
C PHE A 28 0.92 -13.36 5.61
N GLU A 29 2.13 -13.23 6.15
CA GLU A 29 2.72 -14.20 7.06
C GLU A 29 1.87 -14.37 8.32
N GLU A 30 1.48 -13.27 8.97
CA GLU A 30 0.63 -13.29 10.17
C GLU A 30 -0.71 -13.99 9.88
N GLU A 31 -1.37 -13.62 8.77
CA GLU A 31 -2.68 -14.18 8.42
C GLU A 31 -2.62 -15.65 8.00
N ALA A 32 -1.58 -16.04 7.26
CA ALA A 32 -1.34 -17.43 6.90
C ALA A 32 -1.10 -18.29 8.16
N LEU A 33 -0.29 -17.79 9.10
CA LEU A 33 0.00 -18.46 10.36
C LEU A 33 -1.27 -18.65 11.21
N HIS A 34 -2.15 -17.63 11.26
CA HIS A 34 -3.45 -17.76 11.94
C HIS A 34 -4.32 -18.90 11.38
N HIS A 35 -4.14 -19.25 10.11
CA HIS A 35 -4.84 -20.35 9.44
C HIS A 35 -4.05 -21.67 9.41
N GLY A 36 -2.90 -21.73 10.10
CA GLY A 36 -2.06 -22.91 10.20
C GLY A 36 -1.18 -23.16 8.97
N PHE A 37 -0.92 -22.15 8.15
CA PHE A 37 -0.02 -22.23 7.01
C PHE A 37 1.34 -21.59 7.33
N ALA A 38 2.42 -22.20 6.87
CA ALA A 38 3.73 -21.57 6.76
C ALA A 38 3.82 -20.72 5.49
N THR A 39 4.56 -19.61 5.53
CA THR A 39 4.77 -18.74 4.36
C THR A 39 6.18 -18.89 3.83
N ILE A 40 6.33 -19.18 2.53
CA ILE A 40 7.61 -19.20 1.84
C ILE A 40 7.70 -17.94 0.98
N ILE A 41 8.54 -16.99 1.41
CA ILE A 41 8.69 -15.69 0.74
C ILE A 41 9.84 -15.75 -0.27
N SER A 42 9.61 -15.26 -1.49
CA SER A 42 10.61 -15.05 -2.52
C SER A 42 10.52 -13.63 -3.09
N SER A 43 11.65 -13.10 -3.55
CA SER A 43 11.71 -11.81 -4.24
C SER A 43 12.09 -12.01 -5.70
N SER A 44 11.38 -11.34 -6.60
CA SER A 44 11.70 -11.32 -8.04
C SER A 44 12.81 -10.33 -8.39
N ALA A 45 13.15 -9.41 -7.50
CA ALA A 45 14.13 -8.35 -7.73
C ALA A 45 13.91 -7.61 -9.06
N GLU A 46 12.63 -7.34 -9.38
CA GLU A 46 12.21 -6.60 -10.58
C GLU A 46 12.62 -7.25 -11.90
N ASN A 47 12.64 -8.59 -11.90
CA ASN A 47 12.99 -9.36 -13.07
C ASN A 47 11.96 -10.47 -13.29
N ALA A 48 11.35 -10.48 -14.48
CA ALA A 48 10.31 -11.42 -14.87
C ALA A 48 10.81 -12.88 -14.82
N ASP A 49 12.03 -13.15 -15.30
CA ASP A 49 12.60 -14.50 -15.28
C ASP A 49 12.77 -15.04 -13.85
N LYS A 50 13.21 -14.20 -12.92
CA LYS A 50 13.32 -14.55 -11.49
C LYS A 50 11.96 -14.78 -10.86
N MET A 51 10.96 -13.98 -11.22
CA MET A 51 9.58 -14.20 -10.78
C MET A 51 9.07 -15.55 -11.26
N VAL A 52 9.21 -15.85 -12.56
CA VAL A 52 8.82 -17.12 -13.18
C VAL A 52 9.55 -18.29 -12.52
N HIS A 53 10.86 -18.18 -12.32
CA HIS A 53 11.66 -19.21 -11.65
C HIS A 53 11.16 -19.47 -10.22
N ALA A 54 10.88 -18.42 -9.44
CA ALA A 54 10.34 -18.55 -8.09
C ALA A 54 8.95 -19.19 -8.09
N ALA A 55 8.07 -18.79 -9.01
CA ALA A 55 6.72 -19.33 -9.15
C ALA A 55 6.74 -20.83 -9.48
N LEU A 56 7.58 -21.24 -10.43
CA LEU A 56 7.77 -22.65 -10.78
C LEU A 56 8.40 -23.44 -9.64
N ALA A 57 9.40 -22.89 -8.94
CA ALA A 57 10.02 -23.59 -7.81
C ALA A 57 9.05 -23.79 -6.64
N LEU A 58 8.20 -22.80 -6.35
CA LEU A 58 7.12 -22.94 -5.37
C LEU A 58 6.08 -23.95 -5.86
N ALA A 59 5.80 -23.94 -7.16
CA ALA A 59 4.87 -24.87 -7.77
C ALA A 59 5.34 -26.33 -7.61
N ASP A 60 6.61 -26.60 -7.93
CA ASP A 60 7.24 -27.92 -7.81
C ASP A 60 7.28 -28.41 -6.37
N ARG A 61 7.45 -27.50 -5.40
CA ARG A 61 7.40 -27.81 -3.95
C ARG A 61 5.99 -28.10 -3.41
N GLN A 62 4.97 -28.10 -4.28
CA GLN A 62 3.58 -28.42 -3.92
C GLN A 62 3.01 -27.52 -2.82
N VAL A 63 3.35 -26.23 -2.79
CA VAL A 63 2.65 -25.28 -1.92
C VAL A 63 1.15 -25.28 -2.22
N ASP A 64 0.34 -25.13 -1.18
CA ASP A 64 -1.12 -25.21 -1.25
C ASP A 64 -1.74 -24.00 -1.99
N GLY A 65 -0.97 -22.94 -2.21
CA GLY A 65 -1.33 -21.79 -3.03
C GLY A 65 -0.17 -20.81 -3.22
N ILE A 66 -0.28 -19.93 -4.19
CA ILE A 66 0.71 -18.88 -4.48
C ILE A 66 0.03 -17.51 -4.51
N ILE A 67 0.63 -16.54 -3.82
CA ILE A 67 0.34 -15.12 -3.92
C ILE A 67 1.52 -14.47 -4.61
N VAL A 68 1.28 -13.65 -5.63
CA VAL A 68 2.36 -13.07 -6.44
C VAL A 68 2.04 -11.65 -6.85
N VAL A 69 3.03 -10.78 -6.81
CA VAL A 69 2.98 -9.50 -7.52
C VAL A 69 3.45 -9.74 -8.97
N PRO A 70 2.54 -9.71 -9.96
CA PRO A 70 2.90 -10.04 -11.33
C PRO A 70 3.75 -8.95 -11.99
N MET A 71 4.43 -9.37 -13.05
CA MET A 71 5.17 -8.49 -13.96
C MET A 71 4.62 -8.66 -15.38
N GLU A 72 4.85 -7.67 -16.25
CA GLU A 72 4.58 -7.86 -17.68
C GLU A 72 5.32 -9.08 -18.23
N GLU A 73 4.76 -9.68 -19.28
CA GLU A 73 5.28 -10.88 -19.96
C GLU A 73 5.19 -12.20 -19.15
N THR A 74 4.65 -12.18 -17.93
CA THR A 74 4.56 -13.39 -17.08
C THR A 74 3.22 -14.14 -17.14
N ASP A 75 2.30 -13.67 -18.00
CA ASP A 75 0.90 -14.10 -18.07
C ASP A 75 0.74 -15.58 -18.38
N ALA A 76 1.48 -16.10 -19.37
CA ALA A 76 1.38 -17.49 -19.78
C ALA A 76 1.78 -18.46 -18.66
N THR A 77 2.86 -18.14 -17.93
CA THR A 77 3.32 -18.96 -16.80
C THR A 77 2.32 -18.92 -15.65
N LEU A 78 1.87 -17.73 -15.25
CA LEU A 78 0.94 -17.57 -14.14
C LEU A 78 -0.41 -18.20 -14.45
N THR A 79 -0.91 -18.07 -15.68
CA THR A 79 -2.13 -18.74 -16.14
C THR A 79 -1.98 -20.26 -16.08
N SER A 80 -0.85 -20.82 -16.53
CA SER A 80 -0.58 -22.26 -16.42
C SER A 80 -0.63 -22.74 -14.96
N ILE A 81 0.06 -22.03 -14.06
CA ILE A 81 0.06 -22.34 -12.62
C ILE A 81 -1.35 -22.28 -12.04
N ALA A 82 -2.13 -21.26 -12.39
CA ALA A 82 -3.50 -21.08 -11.91
C ALA A 82 -4.46 -22.23 -12.30
N THR A 83 -4.16 -22.98 -13.37
CA THR A 83 -4.96 -24.16 -13.74
C THR A 83 -4.76 -25.34 -12.77
N GLU A 84 -3.58 -25.44 -12.15
CA GLU A 84 -3.22 -26.58 -11.30
C GLU A 84 -3.42 -26.28 -9.82
N ARG A 85 -3.26 -25.02 -9.40
CA ARG A 85 -3.28 -24.63 -7.98
C ARG A 85 -3.89 -23.25 -7.77
N PRO A 86 -4.32 -22.94 -6.54
CA PRO A 86 -4.74 -21.59 -6.19
C PRO A 86 -3.64 -20.56 -6.44
N LEU A 87 -3.99 -19.52 -7.21
CA LEU A 87 -3.13 -18.37 -7.49
C LEU A 87 -3.92 -17.08 -7.23
N LEU A 88 -3.30 -16.13 -6.54
CA LEU A 88 -3.83 -14.77 -6.37
C LEU A 88 -2.75 -13.76 -6.75
N LEU A 89 -3.12 -12.82 -7.62
CA LEU A 89 -2.31 -11.65 -7.89
C LEU A 89 -2.53 -10.61 -6.81
N PHE A 90 -1.47 -9.89 -6.46
CA PHE A 90 -1.53 -8.79 -5.50
C PHE A 90 -0.84 -7.57 -6.08
N ASP A 91 -1.32 -6.38 -5.70
CA ASP A 91 -0.81 -5.05 -6.07
C ASP A 91 -1.00 -4.70 -7.55
N HIS A 92 -0.77 -5.65 -8.46
CA HIS A 92 -0.92 -5.48 -9.89
C HIS A 92 -1.94 -6.47 -10.48
N GLN A 93 -2.72 -6.00 -11.46
CA GLN A 93 -3.55 -6.84 -12.33
C GLN A 93 -2.74 -7.34 -13.54
N LEU A 94 -2.92 -8.60 -13.91
CA LEU A 94 -2.39 -9.20 -15.13
C LEU A 94 -3.46 -10.11 -15.76
N GLY A 95 -3.89 -9.76 -16.98
CA GLY A 95 -4.97 -10.46 -17.67
C GLY A 95 -6.24 -10.53 -16.82
N GLU A 96 -6.95 -11.67 -16.90
CA GLU A 96 -8.18 -11.96 -16.15
C GLU A 96 -7.91 -12.76 -14.86
N LEU A 97 -6.64 -12.88 -14.45
CA LEU A 97 -6.29 -13.61 -13.23
C LEU A 97 -6.83 -12.87 -11.99
N PRO A 98 -7.21 -13.59 -10.94
CA PRO A 98 -7.78 -13.00 -9.73
C PRO A 98 -6.74 -12.09 -9.08
N ALA A 99 -7.12 -10.85 -8.78
CA ALA A 99 -6.21 -9.90 -8.17
C ALA A 99 -6.86 -9.11 -7.03
N VAL A 100 -6.01 -8.71 -6.07
CA VAL A 100 -6.32 -7.64 -5.13
C VAL A 100 -5.42 -6.47 -5.47
N VAL A 101 -6.01 -5.37 -5.93
CA VAL A 101 -5.31 -4.17 -6.37
C VAL A 101 -5.85 -2.96 -5.61
N ALA A 102 -4.96 -2.04 -5.26
CA ALA A 102 -5.35 -0.76 -4.66
C ALA A 102 -5.89 0.17 -5.75
N SER A 103 -7.13 0.65 -5.60
CA SER A 103 -7.71 1.59 -6.54
C SER A 103 -7.39 3.04 -6.12
N PRO A 104 -6.82 3.86 -7.01
CA PRO A 104 -6.59 5.27 -6.73
C PRO A 104 -7.91 6.06 -6.76
N ALA A 105 -8.19 6.84 -5.71
CA ALA A 105 -9.34 7.75 -5.70
C ALA A 105 -9.04 9.08 -6.42
N ALA A 106 -10.05 9.84 -6.84
CA ALA A 106 -9.86 11.24 -7.24
C ALA A 106 -9.67 12.14 -6.00
N GLY A 107 -9.09 13.34 -6.15
CA GLY A 107 -8.97 14.28 -5.01
C GLY A 107 -8.06 15.49 -5.20
N MET A 108 -7.42 15.65 -6.34
CA MET A 108 -6.53 16.79 -6.62
C MET A 108 -7.32 18.09 -6.83
N ARG A 109 -8.48 18.04 -7.51
CA ARG A 109 -9.30 19.24 -7.75
C ARG A 109 -9.69 19.98 -6.47
N GLU A 110 -9.91 19.25 -5.40
CA GLU A 110 -10.41 19.80 -4.14
C GLU A 110 -9.39 20.69 -3.41
N LEU A 111 -8.14 20.75 -3.89
CA LEU A 111 -7.07 21.55 -3.31
C LEU A 111 -6.96 22.97 -3.88
N GLY A 112 -7.64 23.27 -4.99
CA GLY A 112 -7.70 24.62 -5.55
C GLY A 112 -6.44 25.09 -6.29
N HIS A 113 -5.54 24.18 -6.67
CA HIS A 113 -4.37 24.48 -7.50
C HIS A 113 -4.71 24.52 -8.98
N THR A 114 -4.10 25.43 -9.74
CA THR A 114 -4.34 25.59 -11.19
C THR A 114 -3.26 24.95 -12.07
N ARG A 115 -2.05 24.79 -11.51
CA ARG A 115 -0.90 24.16 -12.18
C ARG A 115 -0.29 23.10 -11.28
N VAL A 116 -0.36 21.85 -11.72
CA VAL A 116 -0.09 20.66 -10.91
C VAL A 116 0.93 19.73 -11.56
N GLY A 117 1.77 19.11 -10.75
CA GLY A 117 2.77 18.14 -11.15
C GLY A 117 2.37 16.72 -10.75
N TYR A 118 2.75 15.74 -11.57
CA TYR A 118 2.57 14.32 -11.27
C TYR A 118 3.87 13.55 -11.52
N LEU A 119 4.35 12.85 -10.51
CA LEU A 119 5.44 11.89 -10.64
C LEU A 119 4.82 10.53 -10.98
N ALA A 120 4.84 10.18 -12.27
CA ALA A 120 4.27 8.95 -12.76
C ALA A 120 5.15 7.75 -12.44
N GLY A 121 4.49 6.63 -12.17
CA GLY A 121 5.12 5.32 -12.13
C GLY A 121 5.42 4.74 -13.50
N PRO A 122 6.03 3.55 -13.53
CA PRO A 122 6.34 2.87 -14.78
C PRO A 122 5.04 2.39 -15.45
N GLN A 123 4.91 2.65 -16.75
CA GLN A 123 3.67 2.44 -17.52
C GLN A 123 3.49 0.99 -18.02
N ASP A 124 4.47 0.14 -17.76
CA ASP A 124 4.42 -1.32 -17.89
C ASP A 124 3.78 -1.99 -16.65
N THR A 125 3.25 -1.22 -15.70
CA THR A 125 2.48 -1.74 -14.56
C THR A 125 1.03 -1.29 -14.64
N SER A 126 0.11 -2.15 -14.18
CA SER A 126 -1.31 -1.82 -14.11
C SER A 126 -1.56 -0.61 -13.18
N THR A 127 -0.89 -0.56 -12.03
CA THR A 127 -0.95 0.56 -11.07
C THR A 127 -0.41 1.85 -11.66
N GLY A 128 0.72 1.81 -12.37
CA GLY A 128 1.29 2.98 -13.05
C GLY A 128 0.33 3.59 -14.07
N ARG A 129 -0.34 2.74 -14.86
CA ARG A 129 -1.35 3.17 -15.85
C ARG A 129 -2.62 3.70 -15.20
N GLU A 130 -3.19 2.97 -14.23
CA GLU A 130 -4.44 3.33 -13.57
C GLU A 130 -4.31 4.64 -12.79
N ARG A 131 -3.24 4.80 -12.01
CA ARG A 131 -2.98 6.03 -11.23
C ARG A 131 -2.79 7.24 -12.14
N LEU A 132 -2.06 7.10 -13.25
CA LEU A 132 -1.89 8.19 -14.22
C LEU A 132 -3.23 8.53 -14.91
N ALA A 133 -4.04 7.53 -15.24
CA ALA A 133 -5.36 7.75 -15.85
C ALA A 133 -6.31 8.50 -14.91
N VAL A 134 -6.37 8.10 -13.64
CA VAL A 134 -7.18 8.79 -12.61
C VAL A 134 -6.70 10.22 -12.41
N PHE A 135 -5.39 10.45 -12.27
CA PHE A 135 -4.83 11.81 -12.20
C PHE A 135 -5.22 12.64 -13.43
N THR A 136 -5.03 12.09 -14.63
CA THR A 136 -5.26 12.81 -15.88
C THR A 136 -6.72 13.24 -16.04
N ALA A 137 -7.66 12.36 -15.66
CA ALA A 137 -9.09 12.63 -15.66
C ALA A 137 -9.47 13.64 -14.56
N ASP A 138 -8.98 13.45 -13.34
CA ASP A 138 -9.21 14.37 -12.22
C ASP A 138 -8.60 15.75 -12.50
N THR A 139 -7.62 15.89 -13.37
CA THR A 139 -7.03 17.20 -13.69
C THR A 139 -7.19 17.57 -15.16
N GLU A 140 -8.32 17.20 -15.78
CA GLU A 140 -8.54 17.44 -17.22
C GLU A 140 -8.45 18.94 -17.61
N ASP A 141 -9.01 19.83 -16.77
CA ASP A 141 -9.10 21.28 -17.01
C ASP A 141 -7.93 22.08 -16.41
N LEU A 142 -6.98 21.42 -15.76
CA LEU A 142 -5.84 22.08 -15.12
C LEU A 142 -4.59 22.02 -16.00
N GLU A 143 -3.69 22.99 -15.84
CA GLU A 143 -2.36 22.86 -16.41
C GLU A 143 -1.60 21.77 -15.64
N LYS A 144 -1.08 20.78 -16.35
CA LYS A 144 -0.41 19.62 -15.74
C LYS A 144 0.94 19.33 -16.36
N VAL A 145 1.90 18.98 -15.50
CA VAL A 145 3.25 18.58 -15.88
C VAL A 145 3.48 17.18 -15.33
N ILE A 146 3.80 16.23 -16.21
CA ILE A 146 3.99 14.83 -15.83
C ILE A 146 5.46 14.47 -16.00
N TYR A 147 6.08 14.04 -14.91
CA TYR A 147 7.40 13.40 -14.93
C TYR A 147 7.21 11.88 -15.02
N GLN A 148 7.88 11.24 -15.97
CA GLN A 148 7.84 9.78 -16.12
C GLN A 148 8.95 9.15 -15.28
N GLY A 149 8.58 8.54 -14.15
CA GLY A 149 9.50 7.81 -13.26
C GLY A 149 9.20 6.30 -13.23
N GLY A 150 9.74 5.62 -12.23
CA GLY A 150 9.78 4.16 -12.11
C GLY A 150 9.68 3.65 -10.66
N TYR A 151 8.93 4.37 -9.81
CA TYR A 151 8.75 4.02 -8.39
C TYR A 151 10.05 3.96 -7.60
N ARG A 152 11.01 4.84 -7.93
CA ARG A 152 12.28 4.97 -7.20
C ARG A 152 12.39 6.27 -6.44
N TYR A 153 13.08 6.18 -5.31
CA TYR A 153 13.50 7.34 -4.52
C TYR A 153 14.17 8.41 -5.37
N LYS A 154 15.19 8.00 -6.14
CA LYS A 154 15.98 8.91 -6.96
C LYS A 154 15.14 9.62 -8.02
N GLU A 155 14.18 8.93 -8.61
CA GLU A 155 13.28 9.50 -9.62
C GLU A 155 12.26 10.45 -9.00
N GLY A 156 11.79 10.17 -7.78
CA GLY A 156 11.02 11.13 -6.99
C GLY A 156 11.79 12.42 -6.74
N TYR A 157 13.07 12.32 -6.39
CA TYR A 157 13.94 13.48 -6.17
C TYR A 157 14.17 14.29 -7.45
N VAL A 158 14.64 13.63 -8.51
CA VAL A 158 14.97 14.29 -9.79
C VAL A 158 13.71 14.87 -10.43
N GLY A 159 12.62 14.11 -10.50
CA GLY A 159 11.37 14.58 -11.08
C GLY A 159 10.78 15.76 -10.32
N THR A 160 10.94 15.80 -9.00
CA THR A 160 10.48 16.94 -8.20
C THR A 160 11.26 18.22 -8.52
N ILE A 161 12.57 18.12 -8.76
CA ILE A 161 13.38 19.26 -9.21
C ILE A 161 12.90 19.77 -10.56
N GLU A 162 12.65 18.88 -11.53
CA GLU A 162 12.13 19.27 -12.85
C GLU A 162 10.74 19.92 -12.76
N LEU A 163 9.89 19.44 -11.84
CA LEU A 163 8.59 20.02 -11.58
C LEU A 163 8.68 21.42 -10.94
N PHE A 164 9.69 21.70 -10.11
CA PHE A 164 9.95 23.05 -9.59
C PHE A 164 10.25 24.05 -10.70
N GLU A 165 11.12 23.67 -11.65
CA GLU A 165 11.45 24.52 -12.81
C GLU A 165 10.22 24.78 -13.69
N SER A 166 9.29 23.83 -13.68
CA SER A 166 7.99 23.94 -14.33
C SER A 166 6.97 24.72 -13.51
N GLY A 167 7.32 25.36 -12.39
CA GLY A 167 6.46 26.30 -11.66
C GLY A 167 5.13 25.71 -11.17
N VAL A 168 5.05 24.41 -10.92
CA VAL A 168 3.85 23.78 -10.35
C VAL A 168 3.67 24.20 -8.90
N THR A 169 2.42 24.23 -8.43
CA THR A 169 2.08 24.61 -7.03
C THR A 169 1.62 23.42 -6.20
N ALA A 170 1.42 22.27 -6.84
CA ALA A 170 1.16 21.00 -6.18
C ALA A 170 1.87 19.87 -6.93
N ILE A 171 2.32 18.85 -6.21
CA ILE A 171 2.90 17.62 -6.76
C ILE A 171 2.16 16.42 -6.16
N ILE A 172 1.79 15.45 -7.00
CA ILE A 172 1.42 14.11 -6.55
C ILE A 172 2.54 13.15 -6.90
N ALA A 173 2.95 12.37 -5.93
CA ALA A 173 3.80 11.21 -6.15
C ALA A 173 2.93 9.95 -6.34
N GLY A 174 3.08 9.27 -7.48
CA GLY A 174 2.33 8.06 -7.79
C GLY A 174 2.75 6.81 -6.99
N ASP A 175 3.73 6.92 -6.09
CA ASP A 175 4.22 5.85 -5.21
C ASP A 175 4.97 6.40 -3.99
N SER A 176 5.04 5.60 -2.93
CA SER A 176 5.75 5.86 -1.68
C SER A 176 7.21 6.25 -1.85
N MET A 177 7.99 5.50 -2.64
CA MET A 177 9.42 5.77 -2.81
C MET A 177 9.64 7.10 -3.51
N MET A 178 8.82 7.43 -4.51
CA MET A 178 8.87 8.74 -5.17
C MET A 178 8.44 9.86 -4.23
N SER A 179 7.46 9.60 -3.34
CA SER A 179 7.04 10.55 -2.30
C SER A 179 8.21 10.92 -1.37
N PHE A 180 9.02 9.93 -0.97
CA PHE A 180 10.23 10.17 -0.18
C PHE A 180 11.28 10.98 -0.93
N GLY A 181 11.50 10.70 -2.21
CA GLY A 181 12.40 11.50 -3.04
C GLY A 181 11.93 12.95 -3.17
N ALA A 182 10.63 13.15 -3.37
CA ALA A 182 10.02 14.48 -3.45
C ALA A 182 10.15 15.27 -2.15
N LEU A 183 9.95 14.59 -1.02
CA LEU A 183 10.17 15.13 0.31
C LEU A 183 11.57 15.68 0.51
N GLU A 184 12.59 14.90 0.16
CA GLU A 184 13.98 15.33 0.24
C GLU A 184 14.27 16.48 -0.72
N ALA A 185 13.76 16.43 -1.95
CA ALA A 185 13.93 17.51 -2.92
C ALA A 185 13.35 18.84 -2.41
N CYS A 186 12.14 18.81 -1.82
CA CYS A 186 11.53 19.99 -1.20
C CYS A 186 12.38 20.51 -0.04
N HIS A 187 12.86 19.61 0.83
CA HIS A 187 13.72 19.97 1.96
C HIS A 187 15.02 20.65 1.51
N ASN A 188 15.72 20.06 0.53
CA ASN A 188 16.99 20.57 0.03
C ASN A 188 16.84 21.89 -0.74
N ALA A 189 15.70 22.10 -1.41
CA ALA A 189 15.36 23.36 -2.06
C ALA A 189 14.87 24.44 -1.08
N GLY A 190 14.66 24.12 0.20
CA GLY A 190 14.10 25.04 1.19
C GLY A 190 12.63 25.38 0.97
N ILE A 191 11.89 24.56 0.21
CA ILE A 191 10.47 24.76 -0.09
C ILE A 191 9.62 24.31 1.08
N THR A 192 8.73 25.20 1.54
CA THR A 192 7.81 24.92 2.64
C THR A 192 6.56 24.22 2.14
N ILE A 193 6.48 22.90 2.36
CA ILE A 193 5.31 22.10 1.97
C ILE A 193 4.06 22.54 2.74
N GLY A 194 2.97 22.75 2.01
CA GLY A 194 1.68 23.24 2.50
C GLY A 194 1.55 24.77 2.51
N GLU A 195 2.64 25.50 2.27
CA GLU A 195 2.64 26.96 2.13
C GLU A 195 3.03 27.37 0.70
N GLU A 196 4.18 26.89 0.22
CA GLU A 196 4.71 27.21 -1.12
C GLU A 196 4.36 26.13 -2.15
N LEU A 197 4.26 24.88 -1.71
CA LEU A 197 3.97 23.73 -2.56
C LEU A 197 3.11 22.71 -1.81
N ALA A 198 2.02 22.24 -2.40
CA ALA A 198 1.33 21.06 -1.88
C ALA A 198 2.03 19.78 -2.35
N LEU A 199 2.28 18.83 -1.45
CA LEU A 199 2.80 17.51 -1.80
C LEU A 199 1.83 16.43 -1.32
N ILE A 200 1.43 15.57 -2.24
CA ILE A 200 0.54 14.43 -1.98
C ILE A 200 1.33 13.16 -2.28
N GLY A 201 1.41 12.27 -1.30
CA GLY A 201 2.04 10.97 -1.45
C GLY A 201 1.03 9.83 -1.60
N PHE A 202 1.52 8.70 -2.10
CA PHE A 202 0.81 7.42 -2.13
C PHE A 202 1.25 6.53 -0.95
N ASP A 203 0.35 5.66 -0.50
CA ASP A 203 0.42 4.77 0.68
C ASP A 203 0.54 5.45 2.06
N ASP A 204 0.19 4.69 3.10
CA ASP A 204 0.18 5.10 4.51
C ASP A 204 1.59 5.07 5.14
N PHE A 205 2.54 5.85 4.63
CA PHE A 205 3.86 5.93 5.29
C PHE A 205 3.97 7.09 6.28
N ILE A 206 4.16 6.71 7.55
CA ILE A 206 4.50 7.61 8.66
C ILE A 206 6.01 7.84 8.67
N PHE A 207 6.46 8.91 8.04
CA PHE A 207 7.64 9.64 8.52
C PHE A 207 7.31 11.12 8.59
N CYS A 208 7.00 11.57 9.80
CA CYS A 208 6.97 12.99 10.11
C CYS A 208 8.42 13.48 10.05
N VAL A 209 8.82 14.14 8.96
CA VAL A 209 10.07 14.91 8.94
C VAL A 209 9.89 16.01 9.99
N SER A 210 10.49 15.81 11.14
CA SER A 210 10.54 16.81 12.20
C SER A 210 11.45 17.95 11.75
N SER A 211 10.91 18.90 10.98
CA SER A 211 11.56 20.21 10.87
C SER A 211 11.45 20.89 12.25
N PRO A 212 12.57 21.33 12.86
CA PRO A 212 12.54 21.98 14.15
C PRO A 212 11.87 23.36 14.00
N ARG A 213 10.66 23.46 14.57
CA ARG A 213 9.94 24.69 14.95
C ARG A 213 9.88 25.83 13.91
N ARG A 214 8.68 26.17 13.46
CA ARG A 214 8.14 27.55 13.47
C ARG A 214 6.60 27.55 13.46
N SER A 215 6.06 28.49 14.23
CA SER A 215 4.67 28.92 14.49
C SER A 215 3.47 28.03 14.13
N ALA A 216 2.65 27.78 15.16
CA ALA A 216 1.31 27.23 15.08
C ALA A 216 0.31 28.23 14.44
N SER A 217 0.19 28.25 13.11
CA SER A 217 -1.00 28.83 12.45
C SER A 217 -1.23 28.45 10.98
N SER A 218 -0.38 27.67 10.31
CA SER A 218 -0.68 27.19 8.94
C SER A 218 -1.41 25.85 8.96
N THR A 219 -2.56 25.81 8.29
CA THR A 219 -3.33 24.58 8.04
C THR A 219 -2.45 23.64 7.21
N ARG A 220 -1.85 22.64 7.87
CA ARG A 220 -1.00 21.62 7.22
C ARG A 220 -1.78 20.90 6.13
N THR A 221 -1.50 21.17 4.85
CA THR A 221 -2.01 20.42 3.69
C THR A 221 -1.02 19.33 3.28
N TRP A 222 -0.70 18.46 4.23
CA TRP A 222 -0.30 17.10 3.89
C TRP A 222 -1.58 16.30 3.73
N ARG A 223 -1.88 15.87 2.50
CA ARG A 223 -3.01 14.98 2.25
C ARG A 223 -2.50 13.67 1.70
N ARG A 224 -3.05 12.59 2.25
CA ARG A 224 -2.94 11.25 1.69
C ARG A 224 -3.73 11.21 0.37
N TRP A 225 -3.18 10.55 -0.64
CA TRP A 225 -4.01 10.09 -1.74
C TRP A 225 -4.79 8.86 -1.28
N ASP A 226 -6.12 8.95 -1.19
CA ASP A 226 -6.94 7.84 -0.66
C ASP A 226 -6.84 6.62 -1.58
N SER A 227 -6.10 5.61 -1.09
CA SER A 227 -5.92 4.29 -1.70
C SER A 227 -6.57 3.19 -0.88
N SER A 228 -7.37 3.55 0.14
CA SER A 228 -7.99 2.59 1.06
C SER A 228 -9.06 1.71 0.39
N GLN A 229 -9.46 2.06 -0.82
CA GLN A 229 -10.36 1.26 -1.64
C GLN A 229 -9.59 0.12 -2.32
N LEU A 230 -9.65 -1.05 -1.70
CA LEU A 230 -9.25 -2.29 -2.36
C LEU A 230 -10.37 -2.73 -3.29
N THR A 231 -10.12 -2.69 -4.59
CA THR A 231 -11.03 -3.30 -5.56
C THR A 231 -10.64 -4.76 -5.73
N HIS A 232 -11.64 -5.63 -5.67
CA HIS A 232 -11.48 -7.03 -6.02
C HIS A 232 -11.97 -7.15 -7.46
N SER A 233 -11.12 -7.63 -8.37
CA SER A 233 -11.63 -8.18 -9.62
C SER A 233 -12.45 -9.41 -9.24
N SER A 234 -13.79 -9.26 -9.19
CA SER A 234 -14.69 -10.35 -8.84
C SER A 234 -14.43 -11.51 -9.79
N PRO A 235 -14.11 -12.72 -9.29
CA PRO A 235 -13.75 -13.81 -10.17
C PRO A 235 -14.99 -14.25 -10.93
N GLN A 236 -14.95 -14.15 -12.26
CA GLN A 236 -15.66 -15.15 -13.06
C GLN A 236 -14.98 -16.49 -12.77
N SER A 237 -15.50 -17.22 -11.77
CA SER A 237 -15.13 -18.59 -11.39
C SER A 237 -13.61 -18.87 -11.38
N THR A 238 -12.94 -18.68 -10.25
CA THR A 238 -11.60 -19.25 -10.08
C THR A 238 -11.68 -20.77 -10.03
N PRO A 239 -10.94 -21.50 -10.88
CA PRO A 239 -10.94 -22.96 -10.83
C PRO A 239 -10.41 -23.49 -9.48
N ASN A 240 -9.54 -22.72 -8.80
CA ASN A 240 -8.96 -23.07 -7.51
C ASN A 240 -8.87 -21.83 -6.57
N PRO A 241 -9.78 -21.64 -5.60
CA PRO A 241 -9.68 -20.56 -4.63
C PRO A 241 -8.59 -20.81 -3.58
N LEU A 242 -7.95 -19.74 -3.07
CA LEU A 242 -6.98 -19.85 -1.98
C LEU A 242 -7.64 -20.41 -0.70
N PRO A 243 -6.92 -21.24 0.07
CA PRO A 243 -7.46 -21.83 1.31
C PRO A 243 -7.61 -20.84 2.46
N LEU A 244 -7.11 -19.61 2.32
CA LEU A 244 -7.19 -18.54 3.33
C LEU A 244 -8.58 -17.89 3.43
N GLY A 245 -9.54 -18.22 2.54
CA GLY A 245 -10.87 -17.63 2.51
C GLY A 245 -10.81 -16.10 2.39
N CYS A 246 -10.76 -15.56 1.17
CA CYS A 246 -10.50 -14.15 0.86
C CYS A 246 -11.13 -13.15 1.85
N GLY A 247 -10.38 -12.85 2.92
CA GLY A 247 -10.66 -11.88 3.97
C GLY A 247 -9.63 -10.77 3.93
N ALA A 248 -9.34 -10.26 2.71
CA ALA A 248 -8.52 -9.07 2.48
C ALA A 248 -8.81 -7.89 3.44
N PRO A 249 -10.06 -7.63 3.92
CA PRO A 249 -10.27 -6.54 4.86
C PRO A 249 -9.52 -6.67 6.20
N ARG A 250 -9.13 -7.87 6.67
CA ARG A 250 -8.52 -7.99 8.01
C ARG A 250 -7.05 -7.61 8.07
N VAL A 251 -6.24 -8.05 7.10
CA VAL A 251 -4.82 -7.69 6.99
C VAL A 251 -4.66 -6.17 6.84
N PHE A 252 -5.56 -5.52 6.09
CA PHE A 252 -5.53 -4.08 5.85
C PHE A 252 -6.28 -3.22 6.89
N SER A 253 -7.28 -3.77 7.61
CA SER A 253 -7.93 -3.07 8.74
C SER A 253 -7.00 -2.82 9.93
N ARG A 254 -5.91 -3.60 10.05
CA ARG A 254 -4.88 -3.40 11.08
C ARG A 254 -3.82 -2.37 10.69
N LEU A 255 -3.63 -2.11 9.39
CA LEU A 255 -2.69 -1.12 8.87
C LEU A 255 -3.29 0.31 8.81
N SER A 256 -4.60 0.46 9.04
CA SER A 256 -5.36 1.71 8.91
C SER A 256 -5.60 2.46 10.24
N TRP A 257 -4.56 2.64 11.06
CA TRP A 257 -4.65 3.48 12.27
C TRP A 257 -3.80 4.75 12.18
N ALA A 258 -4.47 5.87 11.83
CA ALA A 258 -4.31 7.18 12.47
C ALA A 258 -5.26 8.20 11.79
N TYR A 259 -6.54 8.17 12.14
CA TYR A 259 -7.37 9.36 11.94
C TYR A 259 -6.82 10.49 12.84
N PRO A 260 -6.68 11.74 12.37
CA PRO A 260 -6.57 12.84 13.29
C PRO A 260 -7.83 12.85 14.18
N PRO A 261 -7.70 13.07 15.51
CA PRO A 261 -8.84 13.03 16.42
C PRO A 261 -9.94 13.95 15.92
N THR A 262 -11.17 13.47 15.98
CA THR A 262 -12.35 14.28 15.67
C THR A 262 -12.34 15.55 16.55
N GLN A 263 -12.98 16.63 16.09
CA GLN A 263 -13.05 17.88 16.86
C GLN A 263 -13.51 17.63 18.31
N THR A 264 -14.44 16.68 18.48
CA THR A 264 -14.99 16.20 19.75
C THR A 264 -13.95 15.58 20.69
N GLU A 265 -12.95 14.88 20.17
CA GLU A 265 -11.88 14.25 20.97
C GLU A 265 -10.81 15.26 21.40
N ARG A 266 -10.55 16.30 20.58
CA ARG A 266 -9.66 17.42 20.95
C ARG A 266 -10.24 18.24 22.10
N ASP A 267 -11.56 18.35 22.15
CA ASP A 267 -12.26 19.06 23.22
C ASP A 267 -12.27 18.25 24.52
N ASN A 268 -12.34 16.91 24.44
CA ASN A 268 -12.25 16.02 25.61
C ASN A 268 -10.84 15.98 26.24
N VAL A 269 -9.78 16.09 25.44
CA VAL A 269 -8.40 16.20 25.94
C VAL A 269 -8.14 17.56 26.59
N LYS A 270 -8.76 18.64 26.11
CA LYS A 270 -8.71 19.97 26.75
C LYS A 270 -9.47 20.02 28.09
N LEU A 271 -10.45 19.14 28.31
CA LEU A 271 -11.31 19.12 29.50
C LEU A 271 -10.91 18.08 30.55
N GLY A 272 -9.79 17.38 30.40
CA GLY A 272 -9.24 16.50 31.46
C GLY A 272 -10.14 15.33 31.86
N ARG A 273 -11.07 14.89 31.01
CA ARG A 273 -11.90 13.70 31.26
C ARG A 273 -11.34 12.50 30.50
N VAL A 274 -10.45 11.76 31.16
CA VAL A 274 -10.10 10.39 30.75
C VAL A 274 -11.23 9.49 31.21
N SER A 275 -12.11 9.07 30.30
CA SER A 275 -13.06 7.98 30.57
C SER A 275 -12.33 6.63 30.41
N SER A 276 -12.12 5.96 31.53
CA SER A 276 -11.65 4.57 31.61
C SER A 276 -12.70 3.60 31.04
N LEU A 277 -12.41 2.98 29.91
CA LEU A 277 -13.11 1.80 29.34
C LEU A 277 -12.02 1.01 28.57
N GLY A 278 -11.70 -0.25 28.81
CA GLY A 278 -12.14 -1.22 29.80
C GLY A 278 -11.21 -2.44 29.62
N LEU A 279 -10.28 -2.65 30.56
CA LEU A 279 -9.56 -3.92 30.68
C LEU A 279 -10.49 -4.88 31.41
N SER A 280 -10.98 -5.91 30.72
CA SER A 280 -11.69 -7.01 31.37
C SER A 280 -10.68 -7.78 32.23
N GLN A 281 -10.73 -7.57 33.54
CA GLN A 281 -10.06 -8.45 34.49
C GLN A 281 -10.89 -9.72 34.66
N SER A 282 -10.30 -10.86 34.30
CA SER A 282 -10.76 -12.18 34.70
C SER A 282 -10.18 -12.53 36.09
N HIS A 283 -11.10 -12.89 36.99
CA HIS A 283 -10.91 -13.77 38.15
C HIS A 283 -10.08 -13.27 39.35
N THR A 284 -10.79 -12.72 40.33
CA THR A 284 -10.51 -12.97 41.76
C THR A 284 -11.71 -13.72 42.34
N ALA A 285 -11.50 -14.98 42.69
CA ALA A 285 -12.44 -15.75 43.48
C ALA A 285 -12.15 -15.50 44.96
N ASP A 286 -13.15 -14.92 45.61
CA ASP A 286 -13.29 -14.74 47.05
C ASP A 286 -13.22 -16.09 47.78
N ARG A 287 -12.26 -16.23 48.70
CA ARG A 287 -12.28 -17.25 49.76
C ARG A 287 -12.25 -16.53 51.10
N THR A 288 -13.44 -16.29 51.62
CA THR A 288 -13.69 -16.00 53.02
C THR A 288 -13.55 -17.28 53.86
N MET A 289 -12.63 -17.27 54.82
CA MET A 289 -12.64 -18.11 56.04
C MET A 289 -13.83 -17.70 56.93
N PRO A 290 -14.40 -18.56 57.81
CA PRO A 290 -13.89 -18.75 59.20
C PRO A 290 -14.31 -20.12 59.85
N PRO A 291 -14.29 -20.31 61.19
CA PRO A 291 -13.13 -20.47 62.07
C PRO A 291 -13.13 -21.79 62.91
N ARG A 292 -11.99 -22.02 63.59
CA ARG A 292 -11.59 -23.07 64.56
C ARG A 292 -11.06 -24.38 63.99
#